data_AF-A0A3C0GJX9-F1
#
_entry.id   AF-A0A3C0GJX9-F1
#
_cell.length_a   1.000
_cell.length_b   1.000
_cell.length_c   1.000
_cell.angle_alpha   90.00
_cell.angle_beta   90.00
_cell.angle_gamma   90.00
#
_symmetry.space_group_name_H-M   'P 1'
#
loop_
_entity.id
_entity.type
_entity.pdbx_description
1 polymer ?
#
loop_
_entity_poly.entity_id
_entity_poly.type
_entity_poly.pdbx_seq_one_letter_code
_entity_poly.pdbx_strand_id
1 'polypeptide(L)'
;MGTRSLTRVSPIDTTEKMDMNKVMDKISANKYKAKDSVINLYRQYDGYLCGAGLDIAEFLKDFRIVNGLRADDKTRVANGPSCLAAQLVAHFKTEPGNYYLQQFKNEIGFYGEEFIYNIYVIDYKHLVISVYDVYKKKYDVYLNPEEIITKAKNILKSFPR
;
A
#
# COMPACT_ATOMS: atom_id res chain seq x y z
N MET A 1 -19.72 -8.74 9.94
CA MET A 1 -19.20 -8.88 8.57
C MET A 1 -17.84 -8.18 8.57
N GLY A 2 -16.74 -8.85 8.22
CA GLY A 2 -15.41 -8.22 8.28
C GLY A 2 -15.24 -7.12 7.22
N THR A 3 -14.28 -6.23 7.40
CA THR A 3 -13.97 -5.17 6.43
C THR A 3 -13.04 -5.70 5.33
N ARG A 4 -13.14 -5.14 4.13
CA ARG A 4 -12.39 -5.49 2.93
C ARG A 4 -11.47 -4.34 2.56
N SER A 5 -10.42 -4.65 1.81
CA SER A 5 -9.50 -3.62 1.34
C SER A 5 -8.93 -3.91 -0.04
N LEU A 6 -8.52 -2.86 -0.72
CA LEU A 6 -7.63 -2.93 -1.88
C LEU A 6 -6.23 -2.46 -1.48
N THR A 7 -5.20 -3.11 -2.01
CA THR A 7 -3.80 -2.68 -1.94
C THR A 7 -3.27 -2.46 -3.34
N ARG A 8 -2.72 -1.27 -3.56
CA ARG A 8 -2.18 -0.83 -4.85
C ARG A 8 -0.73 -0.43 -4.70
N VAL A 9 0.07 -0.72 -5.72
CA VAL A 9 1.45 -0.23 -5.83
C VAL A 9 1.54 0.67 -7.05
N SER A 10 1.95 1.92 -6.86
CA SER A 10 2.03 2.91 -7.92
C SER A 10 3.46 3.44 -8.08
N PRO A 11 4.04 3.40 -9.28
CA PRO A 11 5.26 4.14 -9.58
C PRO A 11 4.99 5.65 -9.52
N ILE A 12 5.88 6.40 -8.89
CA ILE A 12 5.96 7.85 -9.03
C ILE A 12 7.39 8.18 -9.43
N ASP A 13 7.57 8.49 -10.71
CA ASP A 13 8.83 9.06 -11.19
C ASP A 13 8.80 10.57 -10.92
N THR A 14 9.69 11.04 -10.05
CA THR A 14 9.99 12.46 -9.98
C THR A 14 11.07 12.74 -11.02
N THR A 15 10.81 13.71 -11.90
CA THR A 15 11.96 14.44 -12.45
C THR A 15 12.68 15.07 -11.25
N GLU A 16 14.01 15.16 -11.21
CA GLU A 16 14.79 15.73 -10.08
C GLU A 16 14.28 17.09 -9.54
N LYS A 17 13.41 17.78 -10.29
CA LYS A 17 12.70 19.02 -9.96
C LYS A 17 11.35 18.87 -9.24
N MET A 18 10.80 17.68 -9.08
CA MET A 18 9.52 17.49 -8.38
C MET A 18 9.77 17.28 -6.89
N ASP A 19 9.82 18.42 -6.20
CA ASP A 19 9.82 18.58 -4.75
C ASP A 19 8.89 17.55 -4.07
N MET A 20 9.41 16.84 -3.08
CA MET A 20 8.66 15.87 -2.27
C MET A 20 7.38 16.49 -1.69
N ASN A 21 7.40 17.78 -1.33
CA ASN A 21 6.20 18.48 -0.87
C ASN A 21 5.09 18.46 -1.94
N LYS A 22 5.44 18.65 -3.21
CA LYS A 22 4.46 18.57 -4.32
C LYS A 22 3.98 17.15 -4.57
N VAL A 23 4.82 16.13 -4.34
CA VAL A 23 4.40 14.73 -4.38
C VAL A 23 3.35 14.50 -3.28
N MET A 24 3.64 14.93 -2.06
CA MET A 24 2.75 14.81 -0.90
C MET A 24 1.44 15.57 -1.09
N ASP A 25 1.47 16.76 -1.68
CA ASP A 25 0.27 17.54 -2.02
C ASP A 25 -0.62 16.78 -3.01
N LYS A 26 -0.02 16.14 -4.03
CA LYS A 26 -0.77 15.33 -5.00
C LYS A 26 -1.35 14.06 -4.38
N ILE A 27 -0.61 13.38 -3.50
CA ILE A 27 -1.09 12.21 -2.78
C ILE A 27 -2.27 12.61 -1.88
N SER A 28 -2.12 13.69 -1.12
CA SER A 28 -3.15 14.21 -0.22
C SER A 28 -4.40 14.69 -0.96
N ALA A 29 -4.21 15.25 -2.16
CA ALA A 29 -5.30 15.65 -3.06
C ALA A 29 -5.87 14.49 -3.90
N ASN A 30 -5.41 13.24 -3.68
CA ASN A 30 -5.85 12.05 -4.42
C ASN A 30 -5.78 12.20 -5.95
N LYS A 31 -4.68 12.76 -6.46
CA LYS A 31 -4.52 13.02 -7.91
C LYS A 31 -3.99 11.82 -8.70
N TYR A 32 -3.51 10.77 -8.05
CA TYR A 32 -3.02 9.55 -8.69
C TYR A 32 -4.19 8.58 -8.93
N LYS A 33 -4.34 8.10 -10.18
CA LYS A 33 -5.47 7.26 -10.55
C LYS A 33 -5.15 5.79 -10.27
N ALA A 34 -6.18 5.04 -9.87
CA ALA A 34 -6.08 3.60 -9.63
C ALA A 34 -5.46 2.84 -10.81
N LYS A 35 -5.87 3.18 -12.04
CA LYS A 35 -5.40 2.53 -13.28
C LYS A 35 -3.90 2.71 -13.56
N ASP A 36 -3.23 3.63 -12.87
CA ASP A 36 -1.80 3.87 -13.02
C ASP A 36 -0.98 2.98 -12.06
N SER A 37 -1.64 2.22 -11.18
CA SER A 37 -1.01 1.24 -10.30
C SER A 37 -0.68 -0.06 -11.02
N VAL A 38 0.35 -0.76 -10.56
CA VAL A 38 0.79 -2.06 -11.10
C VAL A 38 -0.16 -3.19 -10.68
N ILE A 39 -0.70 -3.13 -9.47
CA ILE A 39 -1.60 -4.14 -8.91
C ILE A 39 -2.82 -3.53 -8.23
N ASN A 40 -3.88 -4.31 -8.16
CA ASN A 40 -5.08 -4.05 -7.37
C ASN A 40 -5.42 -5.32 -6.58
N LEU A 41 -4.72 -5.51 -5.47
CA LEU A 41 -4.82 -6.71 -4.63
C LEU A 41 -5.94 -6.53 -3.62
N TYR A 42 -7.02 -7.28 -3.78
CA TYR A 42 -8.16 -7.28 -2.88
C TYR A 42 -7.94 -8.24 -1.71
N ARG A 43 -8.34 -7.82 -0.51
CA ARG A 43 -8.43 -8.64 0.72
C ARG A 43 -9.86 -8.67 1.22
N GLN A 44 -10.37 -9.86 1.52
CA GLN A 44 -11.77 -10.12 1.85
C GLN A 44 -12.14 -9.78 3.31
N TYR A 45 -11.18 -9.82 4.23
CA TYR A 45 -11.40 -9.58 5.66
C TYR A 45 -10.29 -8.72 6.27
N ASP A 46 -10.57 -8.12 7.44
CA ASP A 46 -9.63 -7.30 8.22
C ASP A 46 -9.02 -6.11 7.48
N GLY A 47 -9.76 -5.49 6.56
CA GLY A 47 -9.30 -4.34 5.78
C GLY A 47 -8.96 -3.06 6.56
N TYR A 48 -9.18 -2.99 7.88
CA TYR A 48 -8.92 -1.80 8.70
C TYR A 48 -7.41 -1.60 8.99
N LEU A 49 -7.03 -0.42 9.47
CA LEU A 49 -5.62 -0.04 9.69
C LEU A 49 -4.85 -1.02 10.60
N CYS A 50 -5.47 -1.51 11.67
CA CYS A 50 -4.85 -2.51 12.56
C CYS A 50 -4.90 -3.98 12.07
N GLY A 51 -5.46 -4.24 10.88
CA GLY A 51 -5.45 -5.52 10.20
C GLY A 51 -4.56 -5.42 8.96
N ALA A 52 -5.17 -5.27 7.79
CA ALA A 52 -4.49 -5.13 6.51
C ALA A 52 -3.38 -4.08 6.52
N GLY A 53 -3.63 -2.91 7.12
CA GLY A 53 -2.62 -1.86 7.21
C GLY A 53 -1.38 -2.28 7.98
N LEU A 54 -1.56 -2.97 9.11
CA LEU A 54 -0.46 -3.48 9.94
C LEU A 54 0.31 -4.57 9.19
N ASP A 55 -0.39 -5.52 8.57
CA ASP A 55 0.24 -6.63 7.82
C ASP A 55 1.07 -6.10 6.64
N ILE A 56 0.52 -5.16 5.88
CA ILE A 56 1.23 -4.49 4.78
C ILE A 56 2.46 -3.76 5.31
N ALA A 57 2.32 -3.02 6.41
CA ALA A 57 3.43 -2.24 6.96
C ALA A 57 4.55 -3.13 7.54
N GLU A 58 4.22 -4.21 8.26
CA GLU A 58 5.19 -5.17 8.77
C GLU A 58 5.91 -5.92 7.64
N PHE A 59 5.22 -6.17 6.51
CA PHE A 59 5.87 -6.66 5.30
C PHE A 59 6.87 -5.64 4.75
N LEU A 60 6.47 -4.38 4.60
CA LEU A 60 7.25 -3.33 3.94
C LEU A 60 8.40 -2.74 4.76
N LYS A 61 8.35 -2.74 6.10
CA LYS A 61 9.30 -2.00 6.96
C LYS A 61 10.78 -2.28 6.69
N ASP A 62 11.11 -3.49 6.25
CA ASP A 62 12.49 -3.92 6.02
C ASP A 62 12.84 -3.98 4.52
N PHE A 63 11.97 -3.46 3.64
CA PHE A 63 12.21 -3.48 2.19
C PHE A 63 13.13 -2.35 1.74
N ARG A 64 14.14 -2.72 0.94
CA ARG A 64 14.88 -1.75 0.13
C ARG A 64 14.38 -1.79 -1.30
N ILE A 65 13.92 -0.65 -1.80
CA ILE A 65 13.61 -0.48 -3.22
C ILE A 65 14.88 -0.04 -3.94
N VAL A 66 15.12 -0.62 -5.12
CA VAL A 66 16.30 -0.36 -5.94
C VAL A 66 15.94 -0.22 -7.40
N ASN A 67 16.85 0.39 -8.17
CA ASN A 67 16.83 0.37 -9.63
C ASN A 67 18.06 -0.42 -10.12
N GLY A 68 17.85 -1.73 -10.33
CA GLY A 68 18.88 -2.72 -10.59
C GLY A 68 19.23 -3.55 -9.35
N LEU A 69 19.35 -4.86 -9.54
CA LEU A 69 19.78 -5.80 -8.50
C LEU A 69 21.29 -6.03 -8.58
N ARG A 70 21.92 -6.19 -7.41
CA ARG A 70 23.28 -6.69 -7.26
C ARG A 70 23.28 -8.19 -7.04
N ALA A 71 24.39 -8.86 -7.32
CA ALA A 71 24.52 -10.30 -7.12
C ALA A 71 24.38 -10.72 -5.64
N ASP A 72 24.69 -9.83 -4.71
CA ASP A 72 24.57 -10.02 -3.26
C ASP A 72 23.24 -9.50 -2.68
N ASP A 73 22.33 -8.97 -3.50
CA ASP A 73 20.99 -8.60 -3.04
C ASP A 73 20.23 -9.88 -2.64
N LYS A 74 19.89 -9.96 -1.35
CA LYS A 74 19.17 -11.09 -0.74
C LYS A 74 17.67 -10.76 -0.60
N THR A 75 17.00 -11.44 0.32
CA THR A 75 15.59 -11.23 0.67
C THR A 75 15.28 -9.77 1.03
N ARG A 76 14.03 -9.33 0.80
CA ARG A 76 13.52 -7.98 1.12
C ARG A 76 14.17 -6.84 0.32
N VAL A 77 14.58 -7.14 -0.91
CA VAL A 77 14.96 -6.15 -1.92
C VAL A 77 13.97 -6.23 -3.07
N ALA A 78 13.47 -5.09 -3.53
CA ALA A 78 12.57 -5.03 -4.69
C ALA A 78 13.18 -4.13 -5.78
N ASN A 79 13.34 -4.68 -6.98
CA ASN A 79 13.77 -3.94 -8.16
C ASN A 79 12.59 -3.14 -8.73
N GLY A 80 12.35 -1.98 -8.12
CA GLY A 80 11.26 -1.09 -8.47
C GLY A 80 9.85 -1.58 -8.09
N PRO A 81 8.82 -0.82 -8.50
CA PRO A 81 7.43 -1.02 -8.08
C PRO A 81 6.83 -2.33 -8.56
N SER A 82 7.15 -2.78 -9.78
CA SER A 82 6.61 -4.03 -10.30
C SER A 82 7.15 -5.26 -9.57
N CYS A 83 8.43 -5.24 -9.18
CA CYS A 83 9.01 -6.30 -8.36
C CYS A 83 8.39 -6.31 -6.96
N LEU A 84 8.21 -5.14 -6.33
CA LEU A 84 7.53 -5.02 -5.04
C LEU A 84 6.11 -5.57 -5.09
N ALA A 85 5.37 -5.22 -6.16
CA ALA A 85 4.02 -5.67 -6.38
C ALA A 85 3.92 -7.20 -6.52
N ALA A 86 4.83 -7.81 -7.28
CA ALA A 86 4.91 -9.27 -7.38
C ALA A 86 5.20 -9.94 -6.02
N GLN A 87 6.12 -9.36 -5.22
CA GLN A 87 6.44 -9.88 -3.89
C GLN A 87 5.28 -9.75 -2.91
N LEU A 88 4.48 -8.67 -2.98
CA LEU A 88 3.24 -8.53 -2.19
C LEU A 88 2.24 -9.65 -2.51
N VAL A 89 2.01 -9.93 -3.80
CA VAL A 89 1.12 -11.01 -4.22
C VAL A 89 1.62 -12.36 -3.71
N ALA A 90 2.91 -12.66 -3.90
CA ALA A 90 3.51 -13.92 -3.44
C ALA A 90 3.46 -14.09 -1.92
N HIS A 91 3.60 -12.99 -1.17
CA HIS A 91 3.55 -13.02 0.29
C HIS A 91 2.14 -13.27 0.83
N PHE A 92 1.14 -12.57 0.27
CA PHE A 92 -0.22 -12.59 0.82
C PHE A 92 -1.12 -13.68 0.21
N LYS A 93 -0.91 -14.08 -1.05
CA LYS A 93 -1.75 -15.07 -1.72
C LYS A 93 -1.16 -16.48 -1.59
N THR A 94 -1.37 -17.12 -0.43
CA THR A 94 -0.84 -18.47 -0.13
C THR A 94 -1.89 -19.57 -0.11
N GLU A 95 -3.18 -19.22 -0.14
CA GLU A 95 -4.30 -20.15 0.02
C GLU A 95 -5.52 -19.77 -0.84
N PRO A 96 -6.49 -20.68 -1.07
CA PRO A 96 -7.78 -20.34 -1.65
C PRO A 96 -8.52 -19.28 -0.83
N GLY A 97 -9.22 -18.35 -1.49
CA GLY A 97 -9.92 -17.26 -0.81
C GLY A 97 -9.01 -16.13 -0.32
N ASN A 98 -9.55 -15.28 0.55
CA ASN A 98 -8.90 -14.15 1.24
C ASN A 98 -8.34 -13.04 0.32
N TYR A 99 -7.34 -13.36 -0.50
CA TYR A 99 -6.70 -12.44 -1.43
C TYR A 99 -7.04 -12.75 -2.90
N TYR A 100 -7.31 -11.70 -3.67
CA TYR A 100 -7.67 -11.78 -5.09
C TYR A 100 -7.02 -10.65 -5.89
N LEU A 101 -6.58 -10.93 -7.12
CA LEU A 101 -6.25 -9.87 -8.07
C LEU A 101 -7.54 -9.40 -8.75
N GLN A 102 -7.82 -8.10 -8.64
CA GLN A 102 -8.99 -7.49 -9.24
C GLN A 102 -8.61 -6.58 -10.41
N GLN A 103 -9.54 -6.42 -11.36
CA GLN A 103 -9.35 -5.41 -12.39
C GLN A 103 -9.46 -4.00 -11.79
N PHE A 104 -8.79 -3.03 -12.39
CA PHE A 104 -9.03 -1.63 -12.06
C PHE A 104 -10.41 -1.20 -12.56
N LYS A 105 -11.18 -0.57 -11.68
CA LYS A 105 -12.47 0.05 -12.01
C LYS A 105 -12.38 1.55 -11.71
N ASN A 106 -13.13 2.35 -12.47
CA ASN A 106 -13.17 3.80 -12.31
C ASN A 106 -14.11 4.27 -11.20
N GLU A 107 -14.52 3.36 -10.32
CA GLU A 107 -15.46 3.58 -9.23
C GLU A 107 -14.85 3.08 -7.93
N ILE A 108 -14.88 3.92 -6.89
CA ILE A 108 -14.43 3.58 -5.55
C ILE A 108 -15.52 2.77 -4.84
N GLY A 109 -15.15 1.69 -4.17
CA GLY A 109 -16.10 0.81 -3.49
C GLY A 109 -16.73 -0.24 -4.43
N PHE A 110 -16.28 -0.32 -5.68
CA PHE A 110 -16.84 -1.25 -6.67
C PHE A 110 -16.77 -2.72 -6.21
N TYR A 111 -15.70 -3.11 -5.51
CA TYR A 111 -15.56 -4.46 -4.95
C TYR A 111 -16.07 -4.57 -3.51
N GLY A 112 -16.79 -3.55 -3.04
CA GLY A 112 -17.25 -3.42 -1.67
C GLY A 112 -16.11 -3.19 -0.68
N GLU A 113 -14.97 -2.66 -1.13
CA GLU A 113 -13.85 -2.33 -0.26
C GLU A 113 -14.16 -1.13 0.63
N GLU A 114 -13.87 -1.27 1.92
CA GLU A 114 -13.97 -0.19 2.90
C GLU A 114 -12.70 0.65 2.97
N PHE A 115 -11.57 0.06 2.60
CA PHE A 115 -10.26 0.69 2.68
C PHE A 115 -9.45 0.52 1.39
N ILE A 116 -8.70 1.54 1.01
CA ILE A 116 -7.75 1.47 -0.11
C ILE A 116 -6.37 1.90 0.39
N TYR A 117 -5.43 0.96 0.38
CA TYR A 117 -4.02 1.18 0.66
C TYR A 117 -3.29 1.45 -0.66
N ASN A 118 -2.75 2.65 -0.81
CA ASN A 118 -1.90 3.00 -1.95
C ASN A 118 -0.45 3.09 -1.47
N ILE A 119 0.40 2.22 -2.00
CA ILE A 119 1.85 2.21 -1.79
C ILE A 119 2.47 2.93 -2.97
N TYR A 120 3.04 4.09 -2.73
CA TYR A 120 3.74 4.87 -3.73
C TYR A 120 5.23 4.58 -3.64
N VAL A 121 5.80 4.11 -4.74
CA VAL A 121 7.25 3.94 -4.89
C VAL A 121 7.77 5.15 -5.63
N ILE A 122 8.45 6.03 -4.89
CA ILE A 122 8.95 7.30 -5.40
C ILE A 122 10.44 7.15 -5.72
N ASP A 123 10.82 7.43 -6.96
CA ASP A 123 12.20 7.40 -7.47
C ASP A 123 12.96 6.11 -7.17
N TYR A 124 12.25 4.98 -7.11
CA TYR A 124 12.82 3.67 -6.80
C TYR A 124 13.54 3.62 -5.44
N LYS A 125 13.22 4.54 -4.52
CA LYS A 125 13.94 4.70 -3.25
C LYS A 125 13.01 4.85 -2.05
N HIS A 126 11.96 5.66 -2.20
CA HIS A 126 11.11 6.04 -1.07
C HIS A 126 9.74 5.38 -1.18
N LEU A 127 9.21 4.96 -0.03
CA LEU A 127 7.86 4.46 0.10
C LEU A 127 7.02 5.49 0.83
N VAL A 128 5.89 5.87 0.24
CA VAL A 128 4.82 6.62 0.92
C VAL A 128 3.57 5.78 0.85
N ILE A 129 2.81 5.73 1.94
CA ILE A 129 1.58 4.94 2.00
C ILE A 129 0.42 5.88 2.29
N SER A 130 -0.63 5.85 1.46
CA SER A 130 -1.90 6.46 1.83
C SER A 130 -2.96 5.41 2.11
N VAL A 131 -3.82 5.70 3.07
CA VAL A 131 -4.98 4.87 3.42
C VAL A 131 -6.21 5.72 3.20
N TYR A 132 -7.05 5.29 2.27
CA TYR A 132 -8.35 5.88 2.05
C TYR A 132 -9.42 5.08 2.79
N ASP A 133 -10.17 5.74 3.67
CA ASP A 133 -11.40 5.21 4.25
C ASP A 133 -12.57 5.61 3.34
N VAL A 134 -13.18 4.63 2.66
CA VAL A 134 -14.21 4.84 1.64
C VAL A 134 -15.47 5.48 2.24
N TYR A 135 -15.84 5.09 3.45
CA TYR A 135 -17.03 5.62 4.11
C TYR A 135 -16.82 7.03 4.63
N LYS A 136 -15.67 7.27 5.29
CA LYS A 136 -15.33 8.62 5.79
C LYS A 136 -14.88 9.58 4.69
N LYS A 137 -14.61 9.06 3.49
CA LYS A 137 -14.03 9.78 2.36
C LYS A 137 -12.76 10.53 2.75
N LYS A 138 -11.92 9.90 3.58
CA LYS A 138 -10.74 10.52 4.20
C LYS A 138 -9.47 9.79 3.81
N TYR A 139 -8.43 10.55 3.49
CA TYR A 139 -7.06 10.06 3.37
C TYR A 139 -6.29 10.30 4.68
N ASP A 140 -5.63 9.26 5.16
CA ASP A 140 -4.48 9.38 6.06
C ASP A 140 -3.23 9.04 5.24
N VAL A 141 -2.16 9.83 5.38
CA VAL A 141 -0.89 9.63 4.66
C VAL A 141 0.22 9.35 5.68
N TYR A 142 1.07 8.40 5.34
CA TYR A 142 2.15 7.89 6.17
C TYR A 142 3.45 7.91 5.36
N LEU A 143 4.50 8.49 5.93
CA LEU A 143 5.78 8.67 5.24
C LEU A 143 6.63 7.41 5.21
N ASN A 144 6.26 6.41 6.01
CA ASN A 144 6.95 5.14 6.13
C ASN A 144 6.03 4.07 6.77
N PRO A 145 6.37 2.77 6.65
CA PRO A 145 5.62 1.69 7.29
C PRO A 145 5.56 1.79 8.83
N GLU A 146 6.59 2.32 9.48
CA GLU A 146 6.71 2.39 10.94
C GLU A 146 5.62 3.26 11.58
N GLU A 147 5.21 4.35 10.92
CA GLU A 147 4.09 5.19 11.35
C GLU A 147 2.77 4.41 11.38
N ILE A 148 2.53 3.56 10.38
CA ILE A 148 1.35 2.67 10.35
C ILE A 148 1.43 1.66 11.47
N ILE A 149 2.58 0.98 11.63
CA ILE A 149 2.79 -0.03 12.68
C ILE A 149 2.49 0.58 14.06
N THR A 150 3.01 1.78 14.32
CA THR A 150 2.80 2.50 15.59
C THR A 150 1.32 2.79 15.82
N LYS A 151 0.64 3.39 14.84
CA LYS A 151 -0.78 3.76 14.95
C LYS A 151 -1.67 2.53 15.07
N ALA A 152 -1.42 1.49 14.27
CA ALA A 152 -2.14 0.22 14.30
C ALA A 152 -2.03 -0.49 15.65
N LYS A 153 -0.81 -0.61 16.21
CA LYS A 153 -0.59 -1.23 17.52
C LYS A 153 -1.26 -0.45 18.65
N ASN A 154 -1.32 0.88 18.56
CA ASN A 154 -2.04 1.70 19.53
C ASN A 154 -3.56 1.48 19.46
N ILE A 155 -4.13 1.32 18.25
CA ILE A 155 -5.55 0.95 18.08
C ILE A 155 -5.81 -0.42 18.71
N LEU A 156 -4.95 -1.42 18.47
CA LEU A 156 -5.12 -2.75 19.06
C LEU A 156 -5.14 -2.75 20.60
N LYS A 157 -4.29 -1.93 21.22
CA LYS A 157 -4.26 -1.77 22.68
C LYS A 157 -5.52 -1.13 23.26
N SER A 158 -6.30 -0.41 22.44
CA SER A 158 -7.52 0.26 22.87
C SER A 158 -8.75 -0.65 22.88
N PHE A 159 -8.68 -1.84 22.27
CA PHE A 159 -9.75 -2.82 22.38
C PHE A 159 -9.69 -3.53 23.73
N PRO A 160 -10.82 -3.65 24.44
CA PRO A 160 -10.88 -4.47 25.65
C PRO A 160 -10.54 -5.92 25.28
N ARG A 161 -9.68 -6.55 26.09
CA ARG A 161 -9.33 -7.97 25.96
C ARG A 161 -10.45 -8.86 26.47
#